data_AF-A0A4P2W0N4-F1
#
_entry.id   AF-A0A4P2W0N4-F1
#
_cell.length_a   1.000
_cell.length_b   1.000
_cell.length_c   1.000
_cell.angle_alpha   90.00
_cell.angle_beta   90.00
_cell.angle_gamma   90.00
#
_symmetry.space_group_name_H-M   'P 1'
#
loop_
_entity.id
_entity.type
_entity.pdbx_description
1 polymer ?
#
loop_
_entity_poly.entity_id
_entity_poly.type
_entity_poly.pdbx_seq_one_letter_code
_entity_poly.pdbx_strand_id
1 'polypeptide(L)'
;MGSLWQYSFIIEQVPHDRINEIKKIVCDVLTDDFDILHGEEKNFCSIEIWDRKIYASNGFYTWSESELKKRIWKGGFINFRYGINLSQETEPQDFDYEEYQNFKIIEDDT
;
A
#
# COMPACT_ATOMS: atom_id res chain seq x y z
N MET A 1 8.27 22.25 -5.37
CA MET A 1 6.87 22.64 -5.05
C MET A 1 6.10 21.35 -4.78
N GLY A 2 5.21 21.38 -3.79
CA GLY A 2 4.33 20.25 -3.45
C GLY A 2 2.89 20.54 -3.88
N SER A 3 2.08 19.48 -3.92
CA SER A 3 0.67 19.51 -4.32
C SER A 3 -0.17 18.80 -3.27
N LEU A 4 -1.45 19.14 -3.21
CA LEU A 4 -2.43 18.36 -2.45
C LEU A 4 -2.74 17.09 -3.24
N TRP A 5 -2.52 15.94 -2.63
CA TRP A 5 -2.87 14.63 -3.15
C TRP A 5 -4.05 14.06 -2.35
N GLN A 6 -4.93 13.32 -3.01
CA GLN A 6 -5.92 12.45 -2.38
C GLN A 6 -5.54 11.00 -2.69
N TYR A 7 -5.57 10.08 -1.75
CA TYR A 7 -5.18 8.69 -2.01
C TYR A 7 -6.02 7.69 -1.24
N SER A 8 -6.06 6.47 -1.77
CA SER A 8 -6.64 5.31 -1.10
C SER A 8 -5.64 4.16 -1.12
N PHE A 9 -5.58 3.40 -0.02
CA PHE A 9 -4.72 2.25 0.16
C PHE A 9 -5.49 1.15 0.88
N ILE A 10 -5.48 -0.06 0.31
CA ILE A 10 -6.20 -1.20 0.87
C ILE A 10 -5.26 -2.40 0.81
N ILE A 11 -5.12 -3.11 1.91
CA ILE A 11 -4.41 -4.38 1.93
C ILE A 11 -5.24 -5.37 2.72
N GLU A 12 -5.59 -6.45 2.05
CA GLU A 12 -6.41 -7.53 2.60
C GLU A 12 -5.53 -8.74 2.88
N GLN A 13 -5.95 -9.57 3.83
CA GLN A 13 -5.25 -10.82 4.17
C GLN A 13 -3.80 -10.62 4.66
N VAL A 14 -3.55 -9.55 5.43
CA VAL A 14 -2.25 -9.37 6.10
C VAL A 14 -2.09 -10.44 7.18
N PRO A 15 -1.06 -11.31 7.10
CA PRO A 15 -0.79 -12.29 8.15
C PRO A 15 -0.52 -11.63 9.50
N HIS A 16 -1.03 -12.22 10.58
CA HIS A 16 -0.94 -11.66 11.93
C HIS A 16 0.50 -11.43 12.43
N ASP A 17 1.46 -12.24 11.96
CA ASP A 17 2.89 -12.11 12.25
C ASP A 17 3.55 -10.94 11.49
N ARG A 18 2.95 -10.50 10.38
CA ARG A 18 3.42 -9.37 9.57
C ARG A 18 2.68 -8.06 9.85
N ILE A 19 1.61 -8.05 10.65
CA ILE A 19 0.79 -6.84 10.85
C ILE A 19 1.59 -5.64 11.37
N ASN A 20 2.51 -5.85 12.30
CA ASN A 20 3.34 -4.75 12.84
C ASN A 20 4.34 -4.22 11.80
N GLU A 21 4.84 -5.09 10.93
CA GLU A 21 5.72 -4.73 9.81
C GLU A 21 4.95 -3.86 8.81
N ILE A 22 3.78 -4.34 8.35
CA ILE A 22 2.93 -3.61 7.40
C ILE A 22 2.47 -2.28 8.00
N LYS A 23 2.05 -2.27 9.27
CA LYS A 23 1.67 -1.04 9.98
C LYS A 23 2.79 0.01 9.90
N LYS A 24 4.02 -0.39 10.20
CA LYS A 24 5.18 0.50 10.14
C LYS A 24 5.43 1.01 8.70
N ILE A 25 5.27 0.16 7.70
CA ILE A 25 5.42 0.58 6.29
C ILE A 25 4.38 1.64 5.94
N VAL A 26 3.11 1.44 6.29
CA VAL A 26 2.03 2.39 6.02
C VAL A 26 2.28 3.71 6.77
N CYS A 27 2.71 3.67 8.03
CA CYS A 27 3.09 4.86 8.79
C CYS A 27 4.24 5.64 8.14
N ASP A 28 5.28 4.92 7.69
CA ASP A 28 6.48 5.55 7.13
C ASP A 28 6.23 6.15 5.73
N VAL A 29 5.33 5.55 4.95
CA VAL A 29 5.13 5.89 3.53
C VAL A 29 3.90 6.78 3.31
N LEU A 30 2.81 6.55 4.04
CA LEU A 30 1.51 7.15 3.78
C LEU A 30 1.02 8.05 4.93
N THR A 31 0.68 7.45 6.08
CA THR A 31 0.05 8.13 7.22
C THR A 31 0.09 7.25 8.45
N ASP A 32 0.14 7.85 9.64
CA ASP A 32 0.01 7.17 10.94
C ASP A 32 -1.46 7.03 11.41
N ASP A 33 -2.38 7.67 10.71
CA ASP A 33 -3.81 7.71 11.00
C ASP A 33 -4.58 6.77 10.06
N PHE A 34 -4.80 5.54 10.51
CA PHE A 34 -5.58 4.50 9.82
C PHE A 34 -6.09 3.44 10.81
N ASP A 35 -7.17 2.76 10.42
CA ASP A 35 -7.74 1.66 11.18
C ASP A 35 -7.18 0.31 10.73
N ILE A 36 -7.10 -0.63 11.68
CA ILE A 36 -6.79 -2.04 11.40
C ILE A 36 -8.07 -2.83 11.64
N LEU A 37 -8.63 -3.38 10.57
CA LEU A 37 -9.82 -4.20 10.61
C LEU A 37 -9.39 -5.66 10.80
N HIS A 38 -9.97 -6.33 11.79
CA HIS A 38 -9.71 -7.73 12.05
C HIS A 38 -10.85 -8.55 11.41
N GLY A 39 -10.51 -9.42 10.47
CA GLY A 39 -11.49 -10.31 9.84
C GLY A 39 -12.00 -11.38 10.81
N GLU A 40 -13.11 -12.04 10.45
CA GLU A 40 -13.63 -13.18 11.22
C GLU A 40 -12.61 -14.33 11.32
N GLU A 41 -11.75 -14.46 10.31
CA GLU A 41 -10.60 -15.34 10.32
C GLU A 41 -9.49 -14.74 11.20
N LYS A 42 -9.32 -15.30 12.41
CA LYS A 42 -8.35 -14.86 13.44
C LYS A 42 -6.87 -14.80 13.00
N ASN A 43 -6.54 -15.23 11.78
CA ASN A 43 -5.18 -15.30 11.29
C ASN A 43 -4.78 -14.11 10.40
N PHE A 44 -5.76 -13.30 9.98
CA PHE A 44 -5.54 -12.21 9.04
C PHE A 44 -6.18 -10.89 9.49
N CYS A 45 -5.58 -9.80 9.05
CA CYS A 45 -6.08 -8.44 9.23
C CYS A 45 -6.15 -7.72 7.87
N SER A 46 -6.94 -6.66 7.80
CA SER A 46 -6.89 -5.69 6.71
C SER A 46 -6.57 -4.29 7.23
N ILE A 47 -5.95 -3.49 6.36
CA ILE A 47 -5.75 -2.06 6.58
C ILE A 47 -6.41 -1.35 5.43
N GLU A 48 -7.27 -0.39 5.75
CA GLU A 48 -8.04 0.37 4.77
C GLU A 48 -7.89 1.87 5.03
N ILE A 49 -7.50 2.60 3.99
CA ILE A 49 -7.40 4.05 3.96
C ILE A 49 -8.14 4.51 2.72
N TRP A 50 -9.14 5.36 2.92
CA TRP A 50 -9.99 5.87 1.85
C TRP A 50 -9.91 7.39 1.78
N ASP A 51 -9.71 7.93 0.57
CA ASP A 51 -9.82 9.36 0.24
C ASP A 51 -9.00 10.29 1.14
N ARG A 52 -7.84 9.82 1.64
CA ARG A 52 -6.99 10.57 2.54
C ARG A 52 -6.28 11.68 1.78
N LYS A 53 -6.31 12.89 2.31
CA LYS A 53 -5.64 14.06 1.73
C LYS A 53 -4.30 14.33 2.39
N ILE A 54 -3.26 14.57 1.59
CA ILE A 54 -1.91 14.87 2.07
C ILE A 54 -1.24 15.93 1.18
N TYR A 55 -0.49 16.84 1.80
CA TYR A 55 0.42 17.74 1.08
C TYR A 55 1.77 17.05 0.90
N ALA A 56 2.15 16.75 -0.34
CA ALA A 56 3.38 16.04 -0.63
C ALA A 56 4.07 16.56 -1.91
N SER A 57 5.30 16.09 -2.16
CA SER A 57 6.05 16.48 -3.36
C SER A 57 5.38 15.98 -4.65
N ASN A 58 5.73 16.55 -5.79
CA ASN A 58 5.17 16.12 -7.08
C ASN A 58 5.54 14.66 -7.46
N GLY A 59 6.59 14.09 -6.85
CA GLY A 59 7.00 12.70 -7.06
C GLY A 59 6.39 11.73 -6.03
N PHE A 60 5.46 12.19 -5.19
CA PHE A 60 4.91 11.39 -4.09
C PHE A 60 4.33 10.06 -4.57
N TYR A 61 3.57 10.04 -5.65
CA TYR A 61 2.97 8.81 -6.17
C TYR A 61 4.02 7.76 -6.53
N THR A 62 4.92 8.08 -7.45
CA THR A 62 5.96 7.14 -7.89
C THR A 62 6.84 6.66 -6.74
N TRP A 63 7.18 7.56 -5.81
CA TRP A 63 7.95 7.20 -4.63
C TRP A 63 7.17 6.26 -3.69
N SER A 64 5.94 6.62 -3.33
CA SER A 64 5.12 5.83 -2.40
C SER A 64 4.74 4.47 -2.98
N GLU A 65 4.37 4.39 -4.27
CA GLU A 65 4.12 3.12 -4.96
C GLU A 65 5.34 2.20 -4.90
N SER A 66 6.52 2.74 -5.22
CA SER A 66 7.77 1.98 -5.21
C SER A 66 8.13 1.48 -3.81
N GLU A 67 8.01 2.35 -2.79
CA GLU A 67 8.28 1.99 -1.39
C GLU A 67 7.29 0.95 -0.85
N LEU A 68 6.00 1.07 -1.20
CA LEU A 68 4.97 0.09 -0.84
C LEU A 68 5.29 -1.28 -1.45
N LYS A 69 5.48 -1.36 -2.78
CA LYS A 69 5.83 -2.61 -3.49
C LYS A 69 7.04 -3.27 -2.85
N LYS A 70 8.15 -2.54 -2.75
CA LYS A 70 9.43 -3.04 -2.24
C LYS A 70 9.32 -3.55 -0.81
N ARG A 71 8.69 -2.78 0.08
CA ARG A 71 8.68 -3.11 1.51
C ARG A 71 7.63 -4.15 1.86
N ILE A 72 6.45 -4.11 1.25
CA ILE A 72 5.39 -5.10 1.48
C ILE A 72 5.83 -6.47 0.94
N TRP A 73 6.45 -6.52 -0.24
CA TRP A 73 6.84 -7.78 -0.86
C TRP A 73 8.18 -8.36 -0.39
N LYS A 74 8.94 -7.63 0.43
CA LYS A 74 10.20 -8.12 1.03
C LYS A 74 10.05 -9.42 1.81
N GLY A 75 8.93 -9.59 2.51
CA GLY A 75 8.60 -10.79 3.29
C GLY A 75 7.76 -11.83 2.55
N GLY A 76 7.63 -11.70 1.23
CA GLY A 76 6.76 -12.52 0.40
C GLY A 76 5.52 -11.77 -0.10
N PHE A 77 4.81 -12.40 -1.03
CA PHE A 77 3.67 -11.80 -1.71
C PHE A 77 2.51 -11.49 -0.76
N ILE A 78 2.03 -10.25 -0.82
CA ILE A 78 0.74 -9.83 -0.28
C ILE A 78 0.11 -8.91 -1.34
N ASN A 79 -1.13 -9.19 -1.73
CA ASN A 79 -1.88 -8.34 -2.64
C ASN A 79 -2.30 -7.05 -1.91
N PHE A 80 -2.15 -5.90 -2.55
CA PHE A 80 -2.69 -4.64 -2.04
C PHE A 80 -3.18 -3.75 -3.19
N ARG A 81 -4.02 -2.77 -2.86
CA ARG A 81 -4.52 -1.75 -3.77
C ARG A 81 -3.99 -0.39 -3.36
N TYR A 82 -3.54 0.41 -4.32
CA TYR A 82 -3.10 1.78 -4.06
C TYR A 82 -3.41 2.71 -5.23
N GLY A 83 -3.84 3.92 -4.93
CA GLY A 83 -4.17 4.91 -5.96
C GLY A 83 -4.20 6.33 -5.43
N ILE A 84 -3.94 7.29 -6.31
CA ILE A 84 -3.91 8.73 -6.02
C ILE A 84 -4.87 9.50 -6.94
N ASN A 85 -5.29 10.68 -6.48
CA ASN A 85 -6.22 11.60 -7.14
C ASN A 85 -7.45 10.90 -7.72
N LEU A 86 -7.94 9.89 -7.01
CA LEU A 86 -9.15 9.15 -7.37
C LEU A 86 -10.35 10.10 -7.27
N SER A 87 -11.21 10.10 -8.29
CA SER A 87 -12.57 10.65 -8.17
C SER A 87 -13.44 9.66 -7.41
N GLN A 88 -14.64 10.06 -6.96
CA GLN A 88 -15.59 9.19 -6.26
C GLN A 88 -16.02 7.92 -7.04
N GLU A 89 -15.53 7.72 -8.26
CA GLU A 89 -15.83 6.58 -9.14
C GLU A 89 -14.59 5.78 -9.54
N THR A 90 -13.39 6.15 -9.05
CA THR A 90 -12.14 5.46 -9.44
C THR A 90 -11.65 4.60 -8.28
N GLU A 91 -11.59 3.29 -8.50
CA GLU A 91 -10.97 2.37 -7.55
C GLU A 91 -9.43 2.47 -7.61
N PRO A 92 -8.72 2.25 -6.49
CA PRO A 92 -7.26 2.14 -6.50
C PRO A 92 -6.79 0.96 -7.36
N GLN A 93 -5.60 1.07 -7.96
CA GLN A 93 -5.00 0.01 -8.77
C GLN A 93 -4.68 -1.23 -7.91
N ASP A 94 -4.97 -2.42 -8.43
CA ASP A 94 -4.55 -3.70 -7.86
C ASP A 94 -3.08 -3.99 -8.13
N PHE A 95 -2.31 -4.26 -7.07
CA PHE A 95 -0.94 -4.76 -7.12
C PHE A 95 -0.94 -6.25 -6.77
N ASP A 96 -1.09 -7.08 -7.80
CA ASP A 96 -1.35 -8.50 -7.70
C ASP A 96 -0.10 -9.38 -7.88
N TYR A 97 -0.31 -10.69 -8.04
CA TYR A 97 0.77 -11.66 -8.15
C TYR A 97 1.58 -11.47 -9.45
N GLU A 98 0.94 -11.04 -10.54
CA GLU A 98 1.64 -10.76 -11.80
C GLU A 98 2.58 -9.56 -11.63
N GLU A 99 2.10 -8.48 -11.01
CA GLU A 99 2.96 -7.34 -10.67
C GLU A 99 4.11 -7.72 -9.73
N TYR A 100 3.86 -8.59 -8.76
CA TYR A 100 4.90 -9.11 -7.88
C TYR A 100 5.96 -9.92 -8.65
N GLN A 101 5.56 -10.80 -9.59
CA GLN A 101 6.54 -11.52 -10.42
C GLN A 101 7.38 -10.57 -11.27
N ASN A 102 6.74 -9.57 -11.89
CA ASN A 102 7.45 -8.55 -12.67
C ASN A 102 8.43 -7.74 -11.81
N PHE A 103 8.04 -7.38 -10.59
CA PHE A 103 8.91 -6.71 -9.63
C PHE A 103 10.14 -7.55 -9.27
N LYS A 104 9.95 -8.86 -9.00
CA LYS A 104 11.06 -9.77 -8.69
C LYS A 104 12.07 -9.86 -9.84
N ILE A 105 11.59 -9.97 -11.08
CA ILE A 105 12.45 -10.04 -12.27
C ILE A 105 13.33 -8.80 -12.36
N ILE A 106 12.74 -7.62 -12.13
CA ILE A 106 13.47 -6.35 -12.18
C ILE A 106 14.52 -6.24 -11.07
N GLU A 107 14.19 -6.63 -9.83
CA GLU A 107 15.17 -6.59 -8.73
C GLU A 107 16.33 -7.58 -8.92
N ASP A 108 16.08 -8.78 -9.46
CA ASP A 108 17.12 -9.79 -9.71
C ASP A 108 18.09 -9.38 -10.84
N ASP A 109 17.69 -8.47 -11.74
CA ASP A 109 18.50 -7.94 -12.84
C ASP A 109 19.31 -6.67 -12.48
N THR A 110 19.22 -6.17 -11.23
CA THR A 110 19.90 -4.95 -10.73
C THR A 110 20.92 -5.21 -9.63
#